data_AF-A0AA96QEC0-F1
#
_entry.id   AF-A0AA96QEC0-F1
#
_cell.length_a   1.000
_cell.length_b   1.000
_cell.length_c   1.000
_cell.angle_alpha   90.00
_cell.angle_beta   90.00
_cell.angle_gamma   90.00
#
_symmetry.space_group_name_H-M   'P 1'
#
loop_
_entity.id
_entity.type
_entity.pdbx_description
1 polymer ?
#
loop_
_entity_poly.entity_id
_entity_poly.type
_entity_poly.pdbx_seq_one_letter_code
_entity_poly.pdbx_strand_id
1 'polypeptide(L)'
;MTDLTQAIAWWQVEPTRLARDQREIEARFPNLTLTLEGQGHWLGVLPMWPFNRPEPPDLSDLLHGTGLKIQLSYSAAYPMVSPYVLPLDPEPLFEELTQTRWHVLGNRALCLFQTQADWDPNSSVIDLLLKAAGWRIEYALLKSGVRTDMTMAGIVYDDSLDDLIAEAAEALAQAQPAEASTDDEPEDDEGGGR
;
A
#
# COMPACT_ATOMS: atom_id res chain seq x y z
N MET A 1 13.07 37.08 -25.93
CA MET A 1 13.32 35.69 -26.36
C MET A 1 12.50 34.81 -25.45
N THR A 2 11.32 34.40 -25.91
CA THR A 2 10.44 33.52 -25.16
C THR A 2 11.01 32.11 -25.28
N ASP A 3 11.39 31.54 -24.13
CA ASP A 3 11.89 30.17 -24.03
C ASP A 3 10.82 29.19 -24.56
N LEU A 4 11.18 28.45 -25.60
CA LEU A 4 10.31 27.53 -26.34
C LEU A 4 10.42 26.08 -25.84
N THR A 5 10.90 25.85 -24.62
CA THR A 5 11.17 24.47 -24.13
C THR A 5 10.56 24.09 -22.78
N GLN A 6 9.65 24.90 -22.22
CA GLN A 6 8.90 24.43 -21.05
C GLN A 6 7.82 23.43 -21.47
N ALA A 7 8.02 22.16 -21.12
CA ALA A 7 7.01 21.12 -21.32
C ALA A 7 5.72 21.53 -20.60
N ILE A 8 4.61 21.54 -21.34
CA ILE A 8 3.28 21.81 -20.77
C ILE A 8 2.88 20.61 -19.91
N ALA A 9 2.49 20.86 -18.66
CA ALA A 9 2.01 19.80 -17.78
C ALA A 9 0.59 19.38 -18.16
N TRP A 10 0.25 18.10 -18.00
CA TRP A 10 -1.06 17.59 -18.42
C TRP A 10 -2.23 18.37 -17.78
N TRP A 11 -2.09 18.78 -16.53
CA TRP A 11 -3.14 19.46 -15.77
C TRP A 11 -3.40 20.88 -16.25
N GLN A 12 -2.49 21.46 -17.04
CA GLN A 12 -2.71 22.74 -17.72
C GLN A 12 -3.61 22.58 -18.95
N VAL A 13 -3.56 21.40 -19.60
CA VAL A 13 -4.36 21.06 -20.77
C VAL A 13 -5.71 20.46 -20.36
N GLU A 14 -5.73 19.71 -19.27
CA GLU A 14 -6.90 18.98 -18.75
C GLU A 14 -7.29 19.44 -17.33
N PRO A 15 -7.57 20.74 -17.09
CA PRO A 15 -7.84 21.27 -15.75
C PRO A 15 -9.10 20.69 -15.12
N THR A 16 -10.12 20.34 -15.93
CA THR A 16 -11.33 19.69 -15.45
C THR A 16 -11.04 18.30 -14.89
N ARG A 17 -10.09 17.58 -15.49
CA ARG A 17 -9.67 16.27 -14.99
C ARG A 17 -8.93 16.41 -13.66
N LEU A 18 -8.03 17.38 -13.53
CA LEU A 18 -7.36 17.68 -12.27
C LEU A 18 -8.37 17.99 -11.16
N ALA A 19 -9.32 18.88 -11.42
CA ALA A 19 -10.34 19.27 -10.44
C ALA A 19 -11.21 18.07 -10.01
N ARG A 20 -11.49 17.14 -10.93
CA ARG A 20 -12.19 15.90 -10.61
C ARG A 20 -11.37 15.02 -9.68
N ASP A 21 -10.11 14.75 -10.03
CA ASP A 21 -9.21 13.93 -9.22
C ASP A 21 -9.04 14.51 -7.81
N GLN A 22 -8.83 15.83 -7.69
CA GLN A 22 -8.74 16.53 -6.40
C GLN A 22 -9.97 16.28 -5.54
N ARG A 23 -11.16 16.56 -6.09
CA ARG A 23 -12.42 16.38 -5.36
C ARG A 23 -12.63 14.94 -4.93
N GLU A 24 -12.35 13.97 -5.80
CA GLU A 24 -12.54 12.55 -5.49
C GLU A 24 -11.54 12.08 -4.41
N ILE A 25 -10.26 12.43 -4.56
CA ILE A 25 -9.20 12.02 -3.62
C ILE A 25 -9.39 12.70 -2.27
N GLU A 26 -9.60 14.01 -2.21
CA GLU A 26 -9.76 14.74 -0.94
C GLU A 26 -10.99 14.24 -0.17
N ALA A 27 -12.06 13.85 -0.87
CA ALA A 27 -13.26 13.31 -0.24
C ALA A 27 -13.05 11.92 0.38
N ARG A 28 -12.24 11.05 -0.24
CA ARG A 28 -12.08 9.65 0.21
C ARG A 28 -10.79 9.38 0.98
N PHE A 29 -9.73 10.13 0.70
CA PHE A 29 -8.39 9.97 1.26
C PHE A 29 -7.83 11.33 1.68
N PRO A 30 -8.40 11.96 2.73
CA PRO A 30 -8.05 13.32 3.15
C PRO A 30 -6.59 13.45 3.64
N ASN A 31 -5.91 12.34 3.90
CA ASN A 31 -4.51 12.30 4.31
C ASN A 31 -3.52 12.33 3.12
N LEU A 32 -4.02 12.36 1.88
CA LEU A 32 -3.18 12.54 0.70
C LEU A 32 -3.04 14.02 0.37
N THR A 33 -1.82 14.46 0.12
CA THR A 33 -1.50 15.84 -0.27
C THR A 33 -1.07 15.88 -1.73
N LEU A 34 -1.69 16.76 -2.52
CA LEU A 34 -1.31 17.01 -3.91
C LEU A 34 -0.15 18.01 -3.99
N THR A 35 0.84 17.67 -4.80
CA THR A 35 1.91 18.56 -5.26
C THR A 35 1.82 18.69 -6.78
N LEU A 36 1.88 19.91 -7.32
CA LEU A 36 1.80 20.18 -8.77
C LEU A 36 3.18 20.44 -9.42
N GLU A 37 4.26 20.01 -8.77
CA GLU A 37 5.60 20.04 -9.37
C GLU A 37 5.74 19.01 -10.49
N GLY A 38 6.29 19.42 -11.63
CA GLY A 38 6.39 18.58 -12.82
C GLY A 38 5.02 18.16 -13.35
N GLN A 39 4.77 16.85 -13.41
CA GLN A 39 3.47 16.29 -13.80
C GLN A 39 2.50 16.15 -12.63
N GLY A 40 2.92 16.50 -11.41
CA GLY A 40 2.14 16.38 -10.20
C GLY A 40 2.07 14.96 -9.65
N HIS A 41 1.85 14.88 -8.34
CA HIS A 41 1.72 13.63 -7.61
C HIS A 41 0.96 13.84 -6.30
N TRP A 42 0.41 12.76 -5.75
CA TRP A 42 -0.12 12.72 -4.39
C TRP A 42 0.80 11.94 -3.47
N LEU A 43 0.98 12.41 -2.24
CA LEU A 43 1.77 11.77 -1.21
C LEU A 43 0.96 11.65 0.09
N GLY A 44 1.05 10.51 0.77
CA GLY A 44 0.45 10.36 2.10
C GLY A 44 0.23 8.91 2.47
N VAL A 45 -0.66 8.68 3.43
CA VAL A 45 -0.99 7.35 3.97
C VAL A 45 -2.42 7.00 3.62
N LEU A 46 -2.60 5.89 2.90
CA LEU A 46 -3.90 5.25 2.71
C LEU A 46 -4.32 4.56 4.01
N PRO A 47 -5.61 4.53 4.36
CA PRO A 47 -6.09 3.80 5.53
C PRO A 47 -5.88 2.30 5.37
N MET A 48 -5.82 1.57 6.49
CA MET A 48 -5.73 0.11 6.50
C MET A 48 -6.91 -0.55 5.79
N TRP A 49 -8.11 0.02 5.94
CA TRP A 49 -9.34 -0.56 5.41
C TRP A 49 -10.29 0.47 4.77
N PRO A 50 -10.08 0.85 3.49
CA PRO A 50 -10.95 1.78 2.78
C PRO A 50 -12.15 1.14 2.07
N PHE A 51 -12.48 -0.12 2.37
CA PHE A 51 -13.49 -0.89 1.64
C PHE A 51 -14.90 -0.66 2.19
N ASN A 52 -15.89 -0.88 1.33
CA ASN A 52 -17.30 -0.72 1.70
C ASN A 52 -17.85 -2.01 2.35
N ARG A 53 -17.11 -2.58 3.30
CA ARG A 53 -17.47 -3.79 4.07
C ARG A 53 -16.78 -3.74 5.44
N PRO A 54 -17.27 -4.48 6.45
CA PRO A 54 -16.69 -4.47 7.79
C PRO A 54 -15.19 -4.77 7.77
N GLU A 55 -14.44 -4.09 8.63
CA GLU A 55 -13.03 -4.41 8.87
C GLU A 55 -12.94 -5.77 9.59
N PRO A 56 -12.14 -6.72 9.09
CA PRO A 56 -11.93 -8.00 9.74
C PRO A 56 -11.19 -7.82 11.08
N PRO A 57 -11.38 -8.73 12.04
CA PRO A 57 -10.63 -8.70 13.28
C PRO A 57 -9.11 -8.79 13.01
N ASP A 58 -8.32 -8.25 13.94
CA ASP A 58 -6.87 -8.38 13.97
C ASP A 58 -6.11 -7.77 12.77
N LEU A 59 -6.80 -7.02 11.89
CA LEU A 59 -6.17 -6.27 10.80
C LEU A 59 -5.12 -5.29 11.34
N SER A 60 -5.45 -4.58 12.43
CA SER A 60 -4.50 -3.68 13.08
C SER A 60 -3.25 -4.42 13.53
N ASP A 61 -3.37 -5.65 14.02
CA ASP A 61 -2.21 -6.43 14.47
C ASP A 61 -1.39 -6.92 13.28
N LEU A 62 -2.02 -7.36 12.19
CA LEU A 62 -1.35 -7.74 10.95
C LEU A 62 -0.58 -6.56 10.31
N LEU A 63 -1.14 -5.35 10.37
CA LEU A 63 -0.58 -4.16 9.73
C LEU A 63 0.16 -3.23 10.70
N HIS A 64 0.33 -3.64 11.96
CA HIS A 64 0.93 -2.85 13.03
C HIS A 64 0.27 -1.46 13.20
N GLY A 65 -1.05 -1.40 13.04
CA GLY A 65 -1.86 -0.18 13.19
C GLY A 65 -1.64 0.86 12.08
N THR A 66 -0.95 0.53 11.00
CA THR A 66 -0.59 1.47 9.93
C THR A 66 -1.04 0.99 8.56
N GLY A 67 -1.56 1.92 7.76
CA GLY A 67 -1.94 1.65 6.37
C GLY A 67 -0.74 1.66 5.42
N LEU A 68 -0.96 2.10 4.17
CA LEU A 68 0.08 2.13 3.15
C LEU A 68 0.53 3.56 2.89
N LYS A 69 1.81 3.86 3.13
CA LYS A 69 2.40 5.11 2.65
C LYS A 69 2.66 5.01 1.15
N ILE A 70 2.14 5.94 0.36
CA ILE A 70 2.21 5.90 -1.10
C ILE A 70 2.65 7.21 -1.72
N GLN A 71 3.12 7.11 -2.97
CA GLN A 71 3.09 8.19 -3.93
C GLN A 71 2.28 7.79 -5.18
N LEU A 72 1.19 8.48 -5.48
CA LEU A 72 0.46 8.36 -6.75
C LEU A 72 1.03 9.40 -7.72
N SER A 73 1.68 8.96 -8.81
CA SER A 73 2.37 9.85 -9.73
C SER A 73 1.70 9.88 -11.10
N TYR A 74 1.48 11.08 -11.62
CA TYR A 74 0.96 11.27 -12.96
C TYR A 74 2.09 11.33 -13.99
N SER A 75 1.80 10.85 -15.20
CA SER A 75 2.68 11.02 -16.35
C SER A 75 2.23 12.20 -17.21
N ALA A 76 3.10 12.66 -18.12
CA ALA A 76 2.72 13.70 -19.09
C ALA A 76 1.60 13.26 -20.05
N ALA A 77 1.33 11.96 -20.15
CA ALA A 77 0.28 11.41 -21.00
C ALA A 77 -1.05 11.17 -20.25
N TYR A 78 -1.14 11.53 -18.97
CA TYR A 78 -2.39 11.43 -18.23
C TYR A 78 -3.45 12.42 -18.80
N PRO A 79 -4.74 12.04 -18.92
CA PRO A 79 -5.39 10.80 -18.48
C PRO A 79 -5.40 9.66 -19.52
N MET A 80 -4.76 9.82 -20.68
CA MET A 80 -4.71 8.76 -21.70
C MET A 80 -3.91 7.54 -21.24
N VAL A 81 -2.91 7.75 -20.39
CA VAL A 81 -2.15 6.69 -19.71
C VAL A 81 -2.43 6.79 -18.22
N SER A 82 -2.64 5.64 -17.57
CA SER A 82 -2.87 5.58 -16.13
C SER A 82 -1.71 6.18 -15.33
N PRO A 83 -2.00 6.77 -14.16
CA PRO A 83 -0.96 7.09 -13.19
C PRO A 83 -0.48 5.78 -12.56
N TYR A 84 0.67 5.84 -11.89
CA TYR A 84 1.23 4.70 -11.18
C TYR A 84 1.34 4.98 -9.68
N VAL A 85 1.20 3.94 -8.87
CA VAL A 85 1.32 4.02 -7.41
C VAL A 85 2.64 3.41 -6.99
N LEU A 86 3.45 4.18 -6.28
CA LEU A 86 4.66 3.71 -5.60
C LEU A 86 4.32 3.43 -4.13
N PRO A 87 4.55 2.21 -3.62
CA PRO A 87 4.52 1.93 -2.19
C PRO A 87 5.83 2.46 -1.57
N LEU A 88 5.71 3.30 -0.54
CA LEU A 88 6.85 3.89 0.16
C LEU A 88 7.09 3.25 1.53
N ASP A 89 6.04 2.74 2.16
CA ASP A 89 6.13 2.02 3.44
C ASP A 89 4.92 1.08 3.60
N PRO A 90 5.11 -0.26 3.58
CA PRO A 90 6.39 -0.93 3.38
C PRO A 90 6.91 -0.73 1.95
N GLU A 91 8.23 -0.60 1.82
CA GLU A 91 8.89 -0.56 0.52
C GLU A 91 9.24 -2.00 0.07
N PRO A 92 8.83 -2.43 -1.15
CA PRO A 92 9.17 -3.75 -1.65
C PRO A 92 10.69 -3.95 -1.76
N LEU A 93 11.12 -5.17 -1.43
CA LEU A 93 12.51 -5.58 -1.54
C LEU A 93 12.93 -5.76 -3.01
N PHE A 94 14.23 -5.71 -3.26
CA PHE A 94 14.76 -5.82 -4.62
C PHE A 94 14.38 -7.17 -5.27
N GLU A 95 14.44 -8.25 -4.49
CA GLU A 95 14.06 -9.60 -4.92
C GLU A 95 12.55 -9.76 -5.16
N GLU A 96 11.72 -8.78 -4.80
CA GLU A 96 10.27 -8.82 -5.01
C GLU A 96 9.85 -8.13 -6.31
N LEU A 97 10.75 -7.31 -6.87
CA LEU A 97 10.51 -6.59 -8.12
C LEU A 97 10.39 -7.57 -9.28
N THR A 98 9.52 -7.25 -10.24
CA THR A 98 9.27 -8.01 -11.49
C THR A 98 8.71 -9.42 -11.30
N GLN A 99 8.51 -9.88 -10.06
CA GLN A 99 7.85 -11.15 -9.77
C GLN A 99 6.35 -10.94 -9.68
N THR A 100 5.59 -11.62 -10.55
CA THR A 100 4.12 -11.50 -10.62
C THR A 100 3.46 -11.71 -9.27
N ARG A 101 3.96 -12.63 -8.44
CA ARG A 101 3.40 -12.94 -7.12
C ARG A 101 3.28 -11.75 -6.16
N TRP A 102 4.14 -10.73 -6.32
CA TRP A 102 4.14 -9.53 -5.47
C TRP A 102 3.42 -8.34 -6.12
N HIS A 103 3.06 -8.44 -7.40
CA HIS A 103 2.50 -7.33 -8.18
C HIS A 103 3.33 -6.03 -8.08
N VAL A 104 4.67 -6.14 -8.16
CA VAL A 104 5.58 -4.99 -8.19
C VAL A 104 6.37 -4.98 -9.49
N LEU A 105 6.31 -3.87 -10.22
CA LEU A 105 7.05 -3.65 -11.46
C LEU A 105 8.53 -3.37 -11.18
N GLY A 106 9.37 -3.47 -12.21
CA GLY A 106 10.82 -3.20 -12.09
C GLY A 106 11.16 -1.74 -11.70
N ASN A 107 10.23 -0.80 -11.91
CA ASN A 107 10.34 0.58 -11.45
C ASN A 107 9.73 0.80 -10.05
N ARG A 108 9.45 -0.28 -9.31
CA ARG A 108 8.87 -0.31 -7.95
C ARG A 108 7.39 0.10 -7.87
N ALA A 109 6.77 0.47 -8.99
CA ALA A 109 5.34 0.75 -9.00
C ALA A 109 4.52 -0.53 -8.85
N LEU A 110 3.33 -0.40 -8.27
CA LEU A 110 2.38 -1.50 -8.16
C LEU A 110 1.78 -1.85 -9.52
N CYS A 111 1.70 -3.14 -9.82
CA CYS A 111 1.00 -3.70 -10.97
C CYS A 111 -0.47 -3.94 -10.59
N LEU A 112 -1.26 -2.86 -10.59
CA LEU A 112 -2.67 -2.84 -10.12
C LEU A 112 -3.70 -3.20 -11.20
N PHE A 113 -3.25 -3.39 -12.44
CA PHE A 113 -4.09 -3.78 -13.55
C PHE A 113 -3.82 -5.23 -13.91
N GLN A 114 -4.88 -5.99 -14.17
CA GLN A 114 -4.78 -7.34 -14.72
C GLN A 114 -4.41 -7.28 -16.19
N THR A 115 -4.92 -6.26 -16.90
CA THR A 115 -4.62 -6.02 -18.31
C THR A 115 -4.38 -4.55 -18.60
N GLN A 116 -3.65 -4.24 -19.68
CA GLN A 116 -3.45 -2.84 -20.13
C GLN A 116 -4.77 -2.15 -20.52
N ALA A 117 -5.84 -2.91 -20.79
CA ALA A 117 -7.16 -2.38 -21.14
C ALA A 117 -8.01 -1.98 -19.91
N ASP A 118 -7.51 -2.20 -18.70
CA ASP A 118 -8.25 -1.91 -17.47
C ASP A 118 -8.32 -0.40 -17.15
N TRP A 119 -7.59 0.44 -17.90
CA TRP A 119 -7.63 1.90 -17.77
C TRP A 119 -8.41 2.54 -18.91
N ASP A 120 -9.47 3.27 -18.56
CA ASP A 120 -10.15 4.21 -19.44
C ASP A 120 -9.80 5.65 -19.01
N PRO A 121 -9.63 6.62 -19.93
CA PRO A 121 -9.39 8.01 -19.56
C PRO A 121 -10.46 8.65 -18.68
N ASN A 122 -11.65 8.03 -18.53
CA ASN A 122 -12.70 8.43 -17.59
C ASN A 122 -12.70 7.64 -16.28
N SER A 123 -11.89 6.57 -16.14
CA SER A 123 -11.72 5.81 -14.89
C SER A 123 -11.31 6.73 -13.75
N SER A 124 -11.71 6.40 -12.52
CA SER A 124 -11.30 7.15 -11.34
C SER A 124 -9.95 6.65 -10.82
N VAL A 125 -9.12 7.57 -10.34
CA VAL A 125 -7.88 7.23 -9.62
C VAL A 125 -8.17 6.61 -8.24
N ILE A 126 -9.39 6.75 -7.73
CA ILE A 126 -9.83 6.11 -6.48
C ILE A 126 -9.72 4.59 -6.57
N ASP A 127 -10.05 4.00 -7.72
CA ASP A 127 -9.97 2.55 -7.90
C ASP A 127 -8.54 2.05 -7.76
N LEU A 128 -7.55 2.83 -8.21
CA LEU A 128 -6.13 2.54 -8.02
C LEU A 128 -5.71 2.63 -6.56
N LEU A 129 -6.16 3.67 -5.85
CA LEU A 129 -5.84 3.84 -4.43
C LEU A 129 -6.47 2.75 -3.56
N LEU A 130 -7.70 2.30 -3.88
CA LEU A 130 -8.34 1.15 -3.23
C LEU A 130 -7.54 -0.13 -3.45
N LYS A 131 -7.12 -0.40 -4.69
CA LYS A 131 -6.28 -1.56 -5.00
C LYS A 131 -4.92 -1.49 -4.32
N ALA A 132 -4.32 -0.31 -4.21
CA ALA A 132 -3.07 -0.11 -3.48
C ALA A 132 -3.23 -0.40 -1.98
N ALA A 133 -4.32 0.05 -1.35
CA ALA A 133 -4.63 -0.32 0.04
C ALA A 133 -4.84 -1.83 0.19
N GLY A 134 -5.49 -2.47 -0.77
CA GLY A 134 -5.62 -3.93 -0.82
C GLY A 134 -4.28 -4.65 -0.93
N TRP A 135 -3.39 -4.14 -1.78
CA TRP A 135 -2.03 -4.66 -1.93
C TRP A 135 -1.26 -4.67 -0.60
N ARG A 136 -1.42 -3.67 0.26
CA ARG A 136 -0.77 -3.62 1.59
C ARG A 136 -1.17 -4.78 2.49
N ILE A 137 -2.45 -5.17 2.44
CA ILE A 137 -2.99 -6.28 3.22
C ILE A 137 -2.43 -7.58 2.69
N GLU A 138 -2.54 -7.80 1.37
CA GLU A 138 -2.02 -9.02 0.75
C GLU A 138 -0.50 -9.15 0.87
N TYR A 139 0.23 -8.04 0.83
CA TYR A 139 1.67 -8.01 1.10
C TYR A 139 1.98 -8.54 2.50
N ALA A 140 1.19 -8.14 3.51
CA ALA A 140 1.34 -8.67 4.87
C ALA A 140 1.04 -10.17 4.96
N LEU A 141 -0.01 -10.64 4.28
CA LEU A 141 -0.36 -12.07 4.22
C LEU A 141 0.73 -12.92 3.56
N LEU A 142 1.41 -12.38 2.52
CA LEU A 142 2.54 -13.06 1.90
C LEU A 142 3.76 -13.08 2.83
N LYS A 143 3.99 -11.98 3.56
CA LYS A 143 5.09 -11.87 4.52
C LYS A 143 4.92 -12.75 5.75
N SER A 144 3.68 -13.01 6.19
CA SER A 144 3.40 -13.97 7.26
C SER A 144 3.50 -15.43 6.81
N GLY A 145 3.53 -15.68 5.50
CA GLY A 145 3.65 -17.03 4.93
C GLY A 145 2.34 -17.81 4.83
N VAL A 146 1.19 -17.22 5.23
CA VAL A 146 -0.13 -17.86 5.06
C VAL A 146 -0.55 -17.94 3.58
N ARG A 147 0.09 -17.15 2.71
CA ARG A 147 -0.08 -17.19 1.27
C ARG A 147 1.27 -17.08 0.55
N THR A 148 1.32 -17.62 -0.65
CA THR A 148 2.52 -17.57 -1.52
C THR A 148 2.42 -16.54 -2.64
N ASP A 149 1.19 -16.14 -2.99
CA ASP A 149 0.88 -15.29 -4.14
C ASP A 149 -0.30 -14.35 -3.83
N MET A 150 -0.19 -13.12 -4.30
CA MET A 150 -1.30 -12.15 -4.29
C MET A 150 -2.40 -12.58 -5.25
N THR A 151 -3.62 -12.14 -4.97
CA THR A 151 -4.79 -12.37 -5.80
C THR A 151 -4.73 -11.49 -7.05
N MET A 152 -5.27 -12.02 -8.15
CA MET A 152 -5.43 -11.25 -9.38
C MET A 152 -6.51 -10.16 -9.23
N ALA A 153 -7.60 -10.43 -8.50
CA ALA A 153 -8.74 -9.54 -8.34
C ALA A 153 -8.54 -8.46 -7.25
N GLY A 154 -7.61 -8.70 -6.32
CA GLY A 154 -7.41 -7.88 -5.13
C GLY A 154 -8.50 -8.13 -4.07
N ILE A 155 -8.13 -7.98 -2.79
CA ILE A 155 -9.06 -8.02 -1.64
C ILE A 155 -10.20 -6.98 -1.69
N VAL A 156 -10.12 -6.00 -2.59
CA VAL A 156 -11.12 -4.93 -2.75
C VAL A 156 -12.53 -5.49 -3.00
N TYR A 157 -12.63 -6.56 -3.79
CA TYR A 157 -13.90 -7.16 -4.22
C TYR A 157 -14.06 -8.62 -3.80
N ASP A 158 -13.07 -9.18 -3.11
CA ASP A 158 -13.01 -10.58 -2.69
C ASP A 158 -12.91 -10.64 -1.17
N ASP A 159 -13.95 -11.14 -0.51
CA ASP A 159 -14.02 -11.31 0.94
C ASP A 159 -13.43 -12.66 1.40
N SER A 160 -13.03 -13.54 0.48
CA SER A 160 -12.42 -14.84 0.83
C SER A 160 -11.08 -14.73 1.53
N LEU A 161 -10.46 -13.54 1.54
CA LEU A 161 -9.21 -13.28 2.24
C LEU A 161 -9.41 -12.81 3.70
N ASP A 162 -10.64 -12.54 4.12
CA ASP A 162 -10.91 -11.99 5.46
C ASP A 162 -10.50 -12.96 6.56
N ASP A 163 -10.88 -14.23 6.40
CA ASP A 163 -10.55 -15.28 7.37
C ASP A 163 -9.03 -15.49 7.49
N LEU A 164 -8.28 -15.23 6.42
CA LEU A 164 -6.82 -15.35 6.40
C LEU A 164 -6.12 -14.22 7.16
N ILE A 165 -6.78 -13.09 7.40
CA ILE A 165 -6.19 -11.97 8.16
C ILE A 165 -6.03 -12.36 9.63
N ALA A 166 -7.03 -13.01 10.21
CA ALA A 166 -6.95 -13.53 11.58
C ALA A 166 -5.85 -14.60 11.71
N GLU A 167 -5.81 -15.57 10.78
CA GLU A 167 -4.77 -16.61 10.76
C GLU A 167 -3.36 -16.01 10.65
N ALA A 168 -3.18 -14.99 9.80
CA ALA A 168 -1.89 -14.32 9.63
C ALA A 168 -1.44 -13.56 10.88
N ALA A 169 -2.37 -12.89 11.57
CA ALA A 169 -2.06 -12.18 12.81
C ALA A 169 -1.59 -13.16 13.90
N GLU A 170 -2.28 -14.30 14.05
CA GLU A 170 -1.88 -15.36 14.97
C GLU A 170 -0.50 -15.95 14.62
N ALA A 171 -0.23 -16.22 13.34
CA ALA A 171 1.04 -16.75 12.87
C ALA A 171 2.21 -15.79 13.18
N LEU A 172 2.02 -14.48 12.98
CA LEU A 172 3.02 -13.47 13.30
C LEU A 172 3.27 -13.36 14.80
N ALA A 173 2.22 -13.44 15.62
CA ALA A 173 2.35 -13.43 17.08
C ALA A 173 3.15 -14.64 17.60
N GLN A 174 2.97 -15.81 16.99
CA GLN A 174 3.71 -17.03 17.34
C GLN A 174 5.16 -17.04 16.84
N ALA A 175 5.46 -16.31 15.75
CA ALA A 175 6.79 -16.22 15.16
C ALA A 175 7.71 -15.19 15.84
N GLN A 176 7.16 -14.29 16.66
CA GLN A 176 7.98 -13.40 17.49
C GLN A 176 8.63 -14.23 18.61
N PRO A 177 9.97 -14.28 18.71
CA PRO A 177 10.61 -14.94 19.83
C PRO A 177 10.18 -14.21 21.10
N ALA A 178 9.71 -14.97 22.09
CA ALA A 178 9.46 -14.47 23.44
C ALA A 178 10.65 -13.60 23.85
N GLU A 179 10.44 -12.29 23.98
CA GLU A 179 11.48 -11.39 24.48
C GLU A 179 12.01 -12.00 25.77
N ALA A 180 13.34 -12.17 25.81
CA ALA A 180 14.05 -12.82 26.88
C ALA A 180 13.58 -12.27 28.22
N SER A 181 12.85 -13.09 28.98
CA SER A 181 12.72 -12.97 30.42
C SER A 181 14.13 -13.08 31.00
N THR A 182 14.79 -11.94 31.15
CA THR A 182 15.92 -11.82 32.04
C THR A 182 15.36 -11.41 33.39
N ASP A 183 15.86 -12.12 34.41
CA ASP A 183 15.73 -11.88 35.84
C ASP A 183 14.47 -12.44 36.51
N ASP A 184 14.55 -13.72 36.89
CA ASP A 184 14.85 -14.03 38.30
C ASP A 184 15.19 -15.53 38.42
N GLU A 185 16.48 -15.86 38.51
CA GLU A 185 16.90 -17.11 39.16
C GLU A 185 17.13 -16.80 40.65
N PRO A 186 16.44 -17.50 41.56
CA PRO A 186 16.71 -17.44 42.99
C PRO A 186 17.73 -18.53 43.41
N GLU A 187 18.37 -18.27 44.56
CA GLU A 187 19.19 -19.17 45.40
C GLU A 187 20.63 -19.45 44.87
N ASP A 188 21.69 -19.38 45.67
CA ASP A 188 21.92 -20.15 46.89
C ASP A 188 22.78 -19.41 47.95
N ASP A 189 22.23 -19.36 49.17
CA ASP A 189 22.65 -20.12 50.35
C ASP A 189 24.13 -20.25 50.82
N GLU A 190 24.23 -20.23 52.16
CA GLU A 190 25.28 -20.64 53.12
C GLU A 190 26.75 -20.24 52.98
N GLY A 191 27.20 -19.48 53.99
CA GLY A 191 28.61 -19.29 54.33
C GLY A 191 28.86 -19.09 55.83
N GLY A 192 28.75 -20.18 56.61
CA GLY A 192 29.64 -20.58 57.72
C GLY A 192 30.02 -19.57 58.82
N GLY A 193 29.61 -19.86 60.06
CA GLY A 193 29.94 -19.06 61.24
C GLY A 193 31.36 -19.20 61.80
N ARG A 194 31.75 -18.22 62.62
CA ARG A 194 32.23 -18.35 64.01
C ARG A 194 32.41 -16.97 64.63
#